data_AF-A0A5J4QLK6-F1
#
_entry.id   AF-A0A5J4QLK6-F1
#
_cell.length_a   1.000
_cell.length_b   1.000
_cell.length_c   1.000
_cell.angle_alpha   90.00
_cell.angle_beta   90.00
_cell.angle_gamma   90.00
#
_symmetry.space_group_name_H-M   'P 1'
#
loop_
_entity.id
_entity.type
_entity.pdbx_description
1 polymer ?
#
loop_
_entity_poly.entity_id
_entity_poly.type
_entity_poly.pdbx_seq_one_letter_code
_entity_poly.pdbx_strand_id
1 'polypeptide(L)'
;GNKVRLDPVFSNSYSDLSSTPKEYKNRWVLPGDENITNIPVILSTRQNNSDSYYKTAYSAYNYSDVRIADGGFIRMKEISLSYDFPSSLLSKWQMNALSLKLQTTNLFLIYADSKLNGQDPEFFRSGGVATPMPKQFTLTLRFSL
;
A
#
# COMPACT_ATOMS: atom_id res chain seq x y z
N GLY A 1 -6.87 -17.73 6.53
CA GLY A 1 -6.00 -16.75 5.86
C GLY A 1 -6.46 -15.35 6.22
N ASN A 2 -5.54 -14.39 6.36
CA ASN A 2 -5.88 -13.01 6.72
C ASN A 2 -6.64 -12.35 5.55
N LYS A 3 -7.92 -12.01 5.74
CA LYS A 3 -8.73 -11.33 4.73
C LYS A 3 -9.15 -9.97 5.28
N VAL A 4 -9.14 -8.97 4.41
CA VAL A 4 -9.37 -7.58 4.77
C VAL A 4 -10.39 -6.98 3.80
N ARG A 5 -11.38 -6.25 4.33
CA ARG A 5 -12.44 -5.62 3.52
C ARG A 5 -12.11 -4.15 3.33
N LEU A 6 -12.06 -3.69 2.08
CA LEU A 6 -11.74 -2.31 1.70
C LEU A 6 -12.73 -1.27 2.26
N ASP A 7 -12.25 -0.05 2.52
CA ASP A 7 -13.02 1.03 3.18
C ASP A 7 -14.24 1.42 2.34
N PRO A 8 -15.46 1.50 2.89
CA PRO A 8 -16.68 1.74 2.12
C PRO A 8 -16.74 3.16 1.54
N VAL A 9 -16.11 3.34 0.38
CA VAL A 9 -15.95 4.63 -0.31
C VAL A 9 -16.93 4.83 -1.47
N PHE A 10 -17.65 3.78 -1.88
CA PHE A 10 -18.62 3.84 -2.98
C PHE A 10 -19.96 4.41 -2.50
N SER A 11 -20.46 5.43 -3.19
CA SER A 11 -21.68 6.17 -2.87
C SER A 11 -22.46 6.42 -4.15
N ASN A 12 -23.78 6.59 -4.02
CA ASN A 12 -24.65 6.94 -5.13
C ASN A 12 -24.54 8.42 -5.53
N SER A 13 -23.98 9.28 -4.66
CA SER A 13 -23.71 10.68 -4.95
C SER A 13 -22.33 11.11 -4.43
N TYR A 14 -21.70 12.00 -5.19
CA TYR A 14 -20.41 12.62 -4.89
C TYR A 14 -20.54 14.13 -5.03
N SER A 15 -19.85 14.88 -4.18
CA SER A 15 -19.70 16.32 -4.33
C SER A 15 -18.35 16.65 -4.96
N ASP A 16 -18.22 17.82 -5.57
CA ASP A 16 -16.94 18.29 -6.11
C ASP A 16 -15.87 18.51 -5.02
N LEU A 17 -16.27 18.52 -3.75
CA LEU A 17 -15.38 18.57 -2.58
C LEU A 17 -14.92 17.17 -2.13
N SER A 18 -15.53 16.09 -2.64
CA SER A 18 -15.20 14.74 -2.22
C SER A 18 -14.05 14.16 -3.05
N SER A 19 -13.03 13.65 -2.36
CA SER A 19 -11.90 12.98 -3.02
C SER A 19 -12.32 11.59 -3.48
N THR A 20 -12.40 11.37 -4.80
CA THR A 20 -12.73 10.05 -5.35
C THR A 20 -11.52 9.11 -5.24
N PRO A 21 -11.70 7.86 -4.76
CA PRO A 21 -10.63 6.88 -4.73
C PRO A 21 -10.12 6.55 -6.13
N LYS A 22 -8.83 6.19 -6.23
CA LYS A 22 -8.14 5.86 -7.50
C LYS A 22 -8.82 4.72 -8.28
N GLU A 23 -9.56 3.85 -7.58
CA GLU A 23 -10.34 2.74 -8.15
C GLU A 23 -11.38 3.23 -9.17
N TYR A 24 -11.91 4.44 -9.03
CA TYR A 24 -12.87 5.03 -9.98
C TYR A 24 -12.31 5.26 -11.39
N LYS A 25 -10.99 5.16 -11.57
CA LYS A 25 -10.37 5.18 -12.90
C LYS A 25 -10.85 4.01 -13.77
N ASN A 26 -11.14 2.87 -13.15
CA ASN A 26 -11.50 1.62 -13.81
C ASN A 26 -13.02 1.32 -13.72
N ARG A 27 -13.85 2.37 -13.54
CA ARG A 27 -15.31 2.24 -13.48
C ARG A 27 -15.91 1.94 -14.86
N TRP A 28 -17.11 1.39 -14.87
CA TRP A 28 -17.90 1.23 -16.10
C TRP A 28 -18.20 2.60 -16.73
N VAL A 29 -17.86 2.76 -18.01
CA VAL A 29 -18.16 3.94 -18.83
C VAL A 29 -18.84 3.52 -20.13
N LEU A 30 -18.37 2.44 -20.74
CA LEU A 30 -18.89 1.90 -21.99
C LEU A 30 -19.57 0.54 -21.76
N PRO A 31 -20.56 0.17 -22.59
CA PRO A 31 -21.14 -1.16 -22.54
C PRO A 31 -20.05 -2.20 -22.80
N GLY A 32 -19.94 -3.20 -21.90
CA GLY A 32 -18.92 -4.25 -21.96
C GLY A 32 -17.79 -4.11 -20.94
N ASP A 33 -17.65 -2.96 -20.28
CA ASP A 33 -16.68 -2.78 -19.18
C ASP A 33 -16.95 -3.73 -18.00
N GLU A 34 -18.19 -4.19 -17.86
CA GLU A 34 -18.65 -5.18 -16.89
C GLU A 34 -17.90 -6.52 -16.97
N ASN A 35 -17.32 -6.87 -18.13
CA ASN A 35 -16.54 -8.09 -18.30
C ASN A 35 -15.07 -7.94 -17.85
N ILE A 36 -14.62 -6.70 -17.66
CA ILE A 36 -13.21 -6.38 -17.38
C ILE A 36 -13.05 -5.93 -15.92
N THR A 37 -13.99 -5.14 -15.43
CA THR A 37 -13.96 -4.59 -14.07
C THR A 37 -15.32 -4.78 -13.40
N ASN A 38 -15.33 -4.82 -12.08
CA ASN A 38 -16.57 -4.91 -11.30
C ASN A 38 -16.93 -3.56 -10.66
N ILE A 39 -16.32 -2.46 -11.11
CA ILE A 39 -16.39 -1.16 -10.45
C ILE A 39 -17.56 -0.37 -11.04
N PRO A 40 -18.59 -0.05 -10.25
CA PRO A 40 -19.79 0.60 -10.76
C PRO A 40 -19.51 2.04 -11.19
N VAL A 41 -20.31 2.52 -12.16
CA VAL A 41 -20.31 3.92 -12.60
C VAL A 41 -20.76 4.87 -11.49
N ILE A 42 -20.50 6.17 -11.63
CA ILE A 42 -21.09 7.21 -10.78
C ILE A 42 -22.43 7.61 -11.38
N LEU A 43 -23.52 7.50 -10.61
CA LEU A 43 -24.85 7.88 -11.09
C LEU A 43 -24.98 9.38 -11.27
N SER A 44 -25.75 9.78 -12.28
CA SER A 44 -26.21 11.16 -12.42
C SER A 44 -27.33 11.49 -11.43
N THR A 45 -27.50 12.76 -11.09
CA THR A 45 -28.58 13.23 -10.19
C THR A 45 -29.96 12.79 -10.66
N ARG A 46 -30.21 12.74 -11.97
CA ARG A 46 -31.49 12.29 -12.53
C ARG A 46 -31.75 10.80 -12.28
N GLN A 47 -30.74 9.96 -12.44
CA GLN A 47 -30.83 8.52 -12.17
C GLN A 47 -31.02 8.26 -10.67
N ASN A 48 -30.29 8.99 -9.82
CA ASN A 48 -30.42 8.84 -8.38
C ASN A 48 -31.80 9.28 -7.84
N ASN A 49 -32.43 10.27 -8.48
CA ASN A 49 -33.80 10.68 -8.16
C ASN A 49 -34.88 9.74 -8.71
N SER A 50 -34.54 8.90 -9.70
CA SER A 50 -35.49 7.99 -10.33
C SER A 50 -35.78 6.75 -9.46
N ASP A 51 -34.80 6.29 -8.68
CA ASP A 51 -34.97 5.15 -7.80
C ASP A 51 -34.09 5.28 -6.54
N SER A 52 -34.72 5.20 -5.37
CA SER A 52 -34.04 5.24 -4.08
C SER A 52 -33.22 3.96 -3.81
N TYR A 53 -33.54 2.86 -4.49
CA TYR A 53 -32.89 1.57 -4.33
C TYR A 53 -31.39 1.60 -4.66
N TYR A 54 -30.96 2.53 -5.52
CA TYR A 54 -29.54 2.69 -5.84
C TYR A 54 -28.68 2.95 -4.61
N LYS A 55 -29.18 3.69 -3.61
CA LYS A 55 -28.44 3.91 -2.35
C LYS A 55 -28.12 2.59 -1.63
N THR A 56 -29.07 1.66 -1.63
CA THR A 56 -28.91 0.32 -1.07
C THR A 56 -27.98 -0.53 -1.93
N ALA A 57 -28.06 -0.42 -3.26
CA ALA A 57 -27.19 -1.15 -4.17
C ALA A 57 -25.70 -0.77 -4.00
N TYR A 58 -25.36 0.51 -3.89
CA TYR A 58 -23.97 0.94 -3.62
C TYR A 58 -23.50 0.52 -2.22
N SER A 59 -24.40 0.52 -1.23
CA SER A 59 -24.11 -0.01 0.10
C SER A 59 -23.81 -1.51 0.04
N ALA A 60 -24.63 -2.29 -0.67
CA ALA A 60 -24.43 -3.72 -0.87
C ALA A 60 -23.09 -4.00 -1.60
N TYR A 61 -22.74 -3.21 -2.61
CA TYR A 61 -21.45 -3.30 -3.28
C TYR A 61 -20.28 -3.11 -2.30
N ASN A 62 -20.33 -2.10 -1.42
CA ASN A 62 -19.28 -1.88 -0.42
C ASN A 62 -19.09 -3.06 0.54
N TYR A 63 -20.19 -3.73 0.93
CA TYR A 63 -20.15 -4.85 1.87
C TYR A 63 -19.99 -6.23 1.20
N SER A 64 -20.04 -6.27 -0.13
CA SER A 64 -19.89 -7.49 -0.92
C SER A 64 -18.49 -8.11 -0.79
N ASP A 65 -18.40 -9.36 -1.24
CA ASP A 65 -17.17 -10.14 -1.38
C ASP A 65 -16.20 -9.58 -2.42
N VAL A 66 -16.70 -8.85 -3.42
CA VAL A 66 -15.91 -8.13 -4.43
C VAL A 66 -14.90 -7.18 -3.78
N ARG A 67 -15.24 -6.64 -2.61
CA ARG A 67 -14.44 -5.66 -1.84
C ARG A 67 -13.57 -6.31 -0.76
N ILE A 68 -13.40 -7.63 -0.81
CA ILE A 68 -12.49 -8.38 0.05
C ILE A 68 -11.17 -8.61 -0.69
N ALA A 69 -10.09 -8.13 -0.09
CA ALA A 69 -8.71 -8.35 -0.52
C ALA A 69 -8.00 -9.34 0.42
N ASP A 70 -6.96 -10.02 -0.09
CA ASP A 70 -6.07 -10.77 0.78
C ASP A 70 -5.17 -9.80 1.57
N GLY A 71 -5.19 -9.93 2.89
CA GLY A 71 -4.33 -9.16 3.79
C GLY A 71 -2.97 -9.80 4.02
N GLY A 72 -2.65 -10.89 3.31
CA GLY A 72 -1.34 -11.52 3.32
C GLY A 72 -0.32 -10.63 2.63
N PHE A 73 0.75 -10.27 3.34
CA PHE A 73 1.87 -9.53 2.77
C PHE A 73 3.20 -10.08 3.26
N ILE A 74 4.24 -9.89 2.44
CA ILE A 74 5.63 -10.21 2.79
C ILE A 74 6.43 -8.91 2.64
N ARG A 75 7.02 -8.46 3.75
CA ARG A 75 7.85 -7.25 3.80
C ARG A 75 9.25 -7.60 4.29
N MET A 76 10.25 -7.02 3.64
CA MET A 76 11.63 -7.07 4.12
C MET A 76 11.86 -5.97 5.16
N LYS A 77 12.00 -6.37 6.43
CA LYS A 77 12.18 -5.43 7.54
C LYS A 77 13.57 -4.80 7.56
N GLU A 78 14.61 -5.63 7.46
CA GLU A 78 15.99 -5.18 7.58
C GLU A 78 16.94 -6.05 6.73
N ILE A 79 17.88 -5.40 6.04
CA ILE A 79 19.08 -6.02 5.49
C ILE A 79 20.27 -5.32 6.12
N SER A 80 21.26 -6.09 6.59
CA SER A 80 22.54 -5.52 7.01
C SER A 80 23.70 -6.25 6.34
N LEU A 81 24.66 -5.47 5.86
CA LEU A 81 25.93 -5.92 5.31
C LEU A 81 27.04 -5.32 6.16
N SER A 82 27.85 -6.16 6.78
CA SER A 82 29.03 -5.76 7.54
C SER A 82 30.29 -6.26 6.87
N TYR A 83 31.29 -5.40 6.75
CA TYR A 83 32.61 -5.74 6.25
C TYR A 83 33.67 -5.27 7.25
N ASP A 84 34.44 -6.23 7.75
CA ASP A 84 35.55 -5.98 8.65
C ASP A 84 36.86 -6.03 7.86
N PHE A 85 37.64 -4.96 7.96
CA PHE A 85 38.90 -4.86 7.22
C PHE A 85 39.99 -5.68 7.91
N PRO A 86 40.82 -6.43 7.16
CA PRO A 86 41.89 -7.22 7.73
C PRO A 86 43.00 -6.32 8.31
N SER A 87 43.58 -6.74 9.43
CA SER A 87 44.60 -6.01 10.19
C SER A 87 45.86 -5.67 9.38
N SER A 88 46.17 -6.42 8.33
CA SER A 88 47.30 -6.16 7.43
C SER A 88 47.17 -4.88 6.60
N LEU A 89 45.95 -4.44 6.30
CA LEU A 89 45.68 -3.16 5.64
C LEU A 89 45.63 -2.02 6.66
N LEU A 90 45.18 -2.31 7.88
CA LEU A 90 45.00 -1.33 8.96
C LEU A 90 46.31 -0.90 9.63
N SER A 91 47.30 -1.80 9.67
CA SER A 91 48.64 -1.50 10.20
C SER A 91 49.35 -0.38 9.45
N LYS A 92 49.07 -0.20 8.14
CA LYS A 92 49.59 0.93 7.35
C LYS A 92 48.97 2.28 7.75
N TRP A 93 47.77 2.26 8.32
CA TRP A 93 47.00 3.45 8.68
C TRP A 93 47.04 3.73 10.20
N GLN A 94 47.84 2.99 10.97
CA GLN A 94 47.92 3.08 12.43
C GLN A 94 46.57 2.89 13.14
N MET A 95 45.72 2.00 12.60
CA MET A 95 44.41 1.67 13.18
C MET A 95 44.38 0.22 13.65
N ASN A 96 43.74 -0.04 14.79
CA ASN A 96 43.57 -1.39 15.34
C ASN A 96 42.38 -2.14 14.72
N ALA A 97 41.30 -1.43 14.39
CA ALA A 97 40.11 -2.02 13.79
C ALA A 97 39.38 -1.01 12.90
N LEU A 98 38.85 -1.48 11.78
CA LEU A 98 37.93 -0.74 10.91
C LEU A 98 36.80 -1.69 10.49
N SER A 99 35.57 -1.28 10.73
CA SER A 99 34.36 -2.02 10.39
C SER A 99 33.38 -1.08 9.69
N LEU A 100 32.89 -1.51 8.53
CA LEU A 100 31.86 -0.81 7.78
C LEU A 100 30.58 -1.63 7.82
N LYS A 101 29.50 -1.06 8.36
CA LYS A 101 28.18 -1.68 8.37
C LYS A 101 27.20 -0.82 7.59
N LEU A 102 26.63 -1.37 6.53
CA LEU A 102 25.47 -0.82 5.83
C LEU A 102 24.22 -1.53 6.34
N GLN A 103 23.25 -0.78 6.84
CA GLN A 103 21.96 -1.29 7.31
C GLN A 103 20.84 -0.55 6.59
N THR A 104 19.89 -1.29 6.03
CA THR A 104 18.74 -0.71 5.34
C THR A 104 17.46 -1.24 5.95
N THR A 105 16.52 -0.37 6.28
CA THR A 105 15.22 -0.75 6.86
C THR A 105 14.07 -0.40 5.91
N ASN A 106 13.05 -1.27 5.87
CA ASN A 106 11.85 -1.12 5.04
C ASN A 106 12.14 -0.91 3.54
N LEU A 107 13.10 -1.67 2.98
CA LEU A 107 13.61 -1.41 1.64
C LEU A 107 12.54 -1.65 0.54
N PHE A 108 11.82 -2.77 0.64
CA PHE A 108 10.77 -3.13 -0.32
C PHE A 108 9.72 -4.08 0.29
N LEU A 109 8.51 -3.96 -0.24
CA LEU A 109 7.40 -4.87 -0.02
C LEU A 109 7.42 -5.89 -1.15
N ILE A 110 7.69 -7.16 -0.83
CA ILE A 110 7.91 -8.24 -1.81
C ILE A 110 6.59 -8.75 -2.36
N TYR A 111 5.56 -8.83 -1.51
CA TYR A 111 4.24 -9.31 -1.88
C TYR A 111 3.17 -8.51 -1.15
N ALA A 112 2.32 -7.82 -1.91
CA ALA A 112 1.02 -7.30 -1.48
C ALA A 112 -0.01 -7.71 -2.55
N ASP A 113 -1.21 -8.05 -2.14
CA ASP A 113 -2.30 -8.34 -3.07
C ASP A 113 -2.54 -7.13 -3.99
N SER A 114 -2.60 -7.38 -5.29
CA SER A 114 -2.94 -6.41 -6.33
C SER A 114 -4.24 -5.64 -6.05
N LYS A 115 -5.18 -6.26 -5.32
CA LYS A 115 -6.45 -5.64 -4.91
C LYS A 115 -6.29 -4.50 -3.90
N LEU A 116 -5.13 -4.38 -3.26
CA LEU A 116 -4.85 -3.28 -2.33
C LEU A 116 -4.45 -1.98 -3.05
N ASN A 117 -4.29 -1.99 -4.38
CA ASN A 117 -4.06 -0.79 -5.21
C ASN A 117 -2.93 0.15 -4.71
N GLY A 118 -1.93 -0.40 -4.02
CA GLY A 118 -0.81 0.34 -3.44
C GLY A 118 -1.05 0.89 -2.02
N GLN A 119 -2.18 0.56 -1.39
CA GLN A 119 -2.44 0.83 0.01
C GLN A 119 -1.74 -0.25 0.85
N ASP A 120 -0.83 0.16 1.73
CA ASP A 120 -0.06 -0.76 2.56
C ASP A 120 -1.00 -1.60 3.46
N PRO A 121 -0.95 -2.95 3.39
CA PRO A 121 -1.86 -3.84 4.12
C PRO A 121 -1.77 -3.73 5.65
N GLU A 122 -0.65 -3.21 6.18
CA GLU A 122 -0.49 -2.95 7.62
C GLU A 122 -1.41 -1.85 8.14
N PHE A 123 -1.78 -0.89 7.30
CA PHE A 123 -2.49 0.31 7.76
C PHE A 123 -3.98 0.27 7.50
N PHE A 124 -4.48 -0.80 6.88
CA PHE A 124 -5.89 -0.97 6.64
C PHE A 124 -6.71 -0.95 7.95
N ARG A 125 -6.14 -1.44 9.06
CA ARG A 125 -6.81 -1.44 10.37
C ARG A 125 -6.77 -0.10 11.11
N SER A 126 -6.01 0.89 10.65
CA SER A 126 -5.74 2.11 11.42
C SER A 126 -6.70 3.27 11.15
N GLY A 127 -7.68 3.13 10.26
CA GLY A 127 -8.74 4.13 10.07
C GLY A 127 -8.19 5.54 9.80
N GLY A 128 -7.50 5.74 8.68
CA GLY A 128 -6.94 7.04 8.32
C GLY A 128 -5.72 6.91 7.44
N VAL A 129 -5.50 7.94 6.62
CA VAL A 129 -4.40 8.11 5.65
C VAL A 129 -3.06 7.75 6.28
N ALA A 130 -2.66 6.50 6.13
CA ALA A 130 -1.39 6.06 6.64
C ALA A 130 -0.34 6.24 5.57
N THR A 131 0.70 6.97 5.94
CA THR A 131 1.85 7.17 5.08
C THR A 131 2.72 5.91 5.11
N PRO A 132 3.28 5.50 3.95
CA PRO A 132 4.17 4.35 3.90
C PRO A 132 5.38 4.59 4.80
N MET A 133 5.87 3.52 5.42
CA MET A 133 7.07 3.63 6.26
C MET A 133 8.25 4.14 5.41
N PRO A 134 8.98 5.17 5.87
CA PRO A 134 10.10 5.71 5.11
C PRO A 134 11.21 4.66 5.00
N LYS A 135 11.81 4.56 3.81
CA LYS A 135 13.00 3.74 3.56
C LYS A 135 14.19 4.42 4.23
N GLN A 136 14.89 3.73 5.12
CA GLN A 136 16.07 4.29 5.79
C GLN A 136 17.31 3.50 5.40
N PHE A 137 18.40 4.24 5.14
CA PHE A 137 19.71 3.71 4.84
C PHE A 137 20.68 4.28 5.86
N THR A 138 21.29 3.39 6.63
CA THR A 138 22.23 3.73 7.70
C THR A 138 23.59 3.15 7.36
N LEU A 139 24.57 4.01 7.12
CA LEU A 139 25.97 3.62 7.00
C LEU A 139 26.68 3.91 8.32
N THR A 140 27.20 2.87 8.97
CA THR A 140 27.97 2.97 10.21
C THR A 140 29.42 2.63 9.92
N LEU A 141 30.32 3.55 10.23
CA LEU A 141 31.76 3.33 10.26
C LEU A 141 32.21 3.21 11.72
N ARG A 142 32.83 2.09 12.08
CA ARG A 142 33.49 1.93 13.39
C ARG A 142 34.98 1.83 13.18
N PHE A 143 35.73 2.62 13.94
CA PHE A 143 37.18 2.52 13.96
C PHE A 143 37.69 2.51 15.40
N SER A 144 38.81 1.82 15.62
CA SER A 144 39.60 1.88 16.86
C SER A 144 41.01 2.29 16.51
N LEU A 145 41.53 3.27 17.25
CA LEU A 145 42.97 3.54 17.34
C LEU A 145 43.67 2.47 18.17
#